data_AF-A0A8D2I049-F1
#
_entry.id   AF-A0A8D2I049-F1
#
_cell.length_a   1.000
_cell.length_b   1.000
_cell.length_c   1.000
_cell.angle_alpha   90.00
_cell.angle_beta   90.00
_cell.angle_gamma   90.00
#
_symmetry.space_group_name_H-M   'P 1'
#
loop_
_entity.id
_entity.type
_entity.pdbx_description
1 polymer ?
#
loop_
_entity_poly.entity_id
_entity_poly.type
_entity_poly.pdbx_seq_one_letter_code
_entity_poly.pdbx_strand_id
1 'polypeptide(L)' 'IYEDEDVKEAIRRLPEDLYDDRMFHIKRTLDLTMGQQILPEEQWTKYEEDKFYLEPYLKEVIWERKEREEWEMK' A
#
# COMPACT_ATOMS: atom_id res chain seq x y z
N ILE A 1 -1.24 4.21 5.76
CA ILE A 1 -0.12 4.85 5.03
C ILE A 1 -0.71 6.05 4.31
N TYR A 2 -0.12 7.23 4.47
CA TYR A 2 -0.52 8.41 3.68
C TYR A 2 0.08 8.30 2.28
N GLU A 3 -0.70 8.57 1.24
CA GLU A 3 -0.25 8.48 -0.16
C GLU A 3 0.50 9.75 -0.58
N ASP A 4 1.76 9.84 -0.19
CA ASP A 4 2.71 10.80 -0.74
C ASP A 4 3.21 10.38 -2.15
N GLU A 5 4.10 11.17 -2.77
CA GLU A 5 4.58 10.89 -4.12
C GLU A 5 5.36 9.56 -4.21
N ASP A 6 6.16 9.23 -3.19
CA ASP A 6 6.92 7.98 -3.13
C ASP A 6 5.98 6.78 -3.03
N VAL A 7 4.94 6.87 -2.21
CA VAL A 7 3.92 5.83 -2.04
C VAL A 7 3.08 5.66 -3.31
N LYS A 8 2.73 6.75 -4.01
CA LYS A 8 2.00 6.67 -5.29
C LYS A 8 2.82 5.95 -6.35
N GLU A 9 4.10 6.24 -6.44
CA GLU A 9 5.00 5.56 -7.37
C GLU A 9 5.20 4.08 -6.98
N ALA A 10 5.31 3.78 -5.69
CA ALA A 10 5.38 2.40 -5.20
C ALA A 10 4.11 1.60 -5.55
N ILE A 11 2.91 2.20 -5.40
CA ILE A 11 1.64 1.58 -5.78
C ILE A 11 1.57 1.35 -7.30
N ARG A 12 2.08 2.29 -8.10
CA ARG A 12 2.12 2.17 -9.57
C ARG A 12 2.97 0.99 -10.05
N ARG A 13 3.98 0.59 -9.28
CA ARG A 13 4.89 -0.53 -9.58
C ARG A 13 4.36 -1.89 -9.11
N LEU A 14 3.24 -1.92 -8.37
CA LEU A 14 2.68 -3.17 -7.90
C LEU A 14 2.24 -4.06 -9.09
N PRO A 15 2.41 -5.39 -8.97
CA PRO A 15 1.73 -6.37 -9.80
C PRO A 15 0.21 -6.14 -9.82
N GLU A 16 -0.43 -6.45 -10.96
CA GLU A 16 -1.86 -6.19 -11.18
C GLU A 16 -2.74 -6.93 -10.16
N ASP A 17 -2.41 -8.18 -9.84
CA ASP A 17 -3.11 -8.99 -8.82
C ASP A 17 -3.09 -8.32 -7.44
N LEU A 18 -1.92 -7.85 -6.99
CA LEU A 18 -1.78 -7.16 -5.71
C LEU A 18 -2.46 -5.79 -5.70
N TYR A 19 -2.45 -5.09 -6.84
CA TYR A 19 -3.13 -3.81 -6.98
C TYR A 19 -4.66 -3.98 -6.89
N ASP A 20 -5.21 -4.97 -7.58
CA ASP A 20 -6.63 -5.28 -7.58
C ASP A 20 -7.11 -5.74 -6.20
N ASP A 21 -6.35 -6.61 -5.53
CA ASP A 21 -6.63 -7.05 -4.16
C ASP A 21 -6.65 -5.85 -3.19
N ARG A 22 -5.68 -4.94 -3.31
CA ARG A 22 -5.65 -3.68 -2.54
C ARG A 22 -6.91 -2.85 -2.81
N MET A 23 -7.28 -2.67 -4.07
CA MET A 23 -8.44 -1.87 -4.46
C MET A 23 -9.74 -2.46 -3.92
N PHE A 24 -9.88 -3.78 -3.97
CA PHE A 24 -11.00 -4.51 -3.40
C PHE A 24 -11.10 -4.32 -1.89
N HIS A 25 -9.98 -4.43 -1.16
CA HIS A 25 -9.96 -4.20 0.28
C HIS A 25 -10.34 -2.77 0.65
N ILE A 26 -9.84 -1.76 -0.09
CA ILE A 26 -10.20 -0.36 0.12
C ILE A 26 -11.70 -0.16 -0.13
N LYS A 27 -12.23 -0.67 -1.23
CA LYS A 27 -13.67 -0.58 -1.55
C LYS A 27 -14.53 -1.20 -0.47
N ARG A 28 -14.22 -2.43 -0.05
CA ARG A 28 -14.92 -3.11 1.06
C ARG A 28 -14.87 -2.30 2.35
N THR A 29 -13.73 -1.69 2.65
CA THR A 29 -13.54 -0.85 3.84
C THR A 29 -14.43 0.39 3.78
N LEU A 30 -14.49 1.06 2.62
CA LEU A 30 -15.36 2.20 2.40
C LEU A 30 -16.83 1.82 2.50
N ASP A 31 -17.26 0.70 1.92
CA ASP A 31 -18.64 0.21 1.99
C ASP A 31 -19.06 -0.06 3.45
N LEU A 32 -18.21 -0.73 4.24
CA LEU A 32 -18.44 -0.97 5.66
C LEU A 32 -18.49 0.33 6.47
N THR A 33 -17.59 1.27 6.18
CA THR A 33 -17.55 2.59 6.83
C THR A 33 -18.81 3.40 6.52
N MET A 34 -19.27 3.38 5.27
CA MET A 34 -20.52 4.03 4.85
C MET A 34 -21.74 3.44 5.58
N GLY A 35 -21.76 2.12 5.78
CA GLY A 35 -22.81 1.44 6.54
C GLY A 35 -22.67 1.56 8.06
N GLN A 36 -21.59 2.15 8.57
CA GLN A 36 -21.20 2.10 9.99
C GLN A 36 -21.18 0.66 10.56
N GLN A 37 -20.77 -0.30 9.72
CA GLN A 37 -20.69 -1.70 10.06
C GLN A 37 -19.24 -2.12 10.28
N ILE A 38 -19.06 -3.16 11.09
CA ILE A 38 -17.77 -3.82 11.28
C ILE A 38 -17.77 -5.15 10.52
N LEU A 39 -16.57 -5.60 10.14
CA LEU A 39 -16.40 -6.92 9.55
C LEU A 39 -16.68 -7.99 10.61
N PRO A 40 -17.27 -9.16 10.26
CA PRO A 40 -17.36 -10.31 11.16
C PRO A 40 -15.99 -10.74 11.69
N GLU A 41 -15.94 -11.20 12.94
CA GLU A 41 -14.68 -11.52 13.66
C GLU A 41 -13.89 -12.62 12.96
N GLU A 42 -14.56 -13.59 12.34
CA GLU A 42 -13.94 -14.70 11.60
C GLU A 42 -13.18 -14.22 10.35
N GLN A 43 -13.49 -13.01 9.86
CA GLN A 43 -12.87 -12.41 8.69
C GLN A 43 -11.83 -11.34 9.05
N TRP A 44 -11.57 -11.12 10.34
CA TRP A 44 -10.54 -10.18 10.75
C TRP A 44 -9.17 -10.68 10.34
N THR A 45 -8.40 -9.80 9.71
CA THR A 45 -7.01 -10.09 9.35
C THR A 45 -6.23 -10.44 10.62
N LYS A 46 -5.70 -11.65 10.67
CA LYS A 46 -4.84 -12.07 11.77
C LYS A 46 -3.46 -11.45 11.62
N TYR A 47 -2.78 -11.25 12.74
CA TYR A 47 -1.42 -10.71 12.75
C TYR A 47 -0.44 -11.54 11.91
N GLU A 48 -0.57 -12.87 11.94
CA GLU A 48 0.28 -13.80 11.20
C GLU A 48 0.02 -13.81 9.68
N GLU A 49 -1.17 -13.37 9.26
CA GLU A 49 -1.63 -13.37 7.87
C GLU A 49 -1.35 -12.03 7.18
N ASP A 50 -1.02 -10.98 7.94
CA ASP A 50 -0.71 -9.65 7.40
C ASP A 50 0.63 -9.65 6.66
N LYS A 51 0.60 -9.24 5.39
CA LYS A 51 1.77 -9.23 4.51
C LYS A 51 2.12 -7.79 4.14
N PHE A 52 3.38 -7.41 4.35
CA PHE A 52 3.91 -6.10 3.97
C PHE A 52 4.19 -6.00 2.46
N TYR A 53 3.15 -6.14 1.63
CA TYR A 53 3.27 -6.20 0.16
C TYR A 53 3.84 -4.93 -0.49
N LEU A 54 3.65 -3.77 0.14
CA LEU A 54 4.10 -2.47 -0.39
C LEU A 54 5.54 -2.12 0.02
N GLU A 55 6.06 -2.72 1.09
CA GLU A 55 7.35 -2.35 1.68
C GLU A 55 8.54 -2.51 0.72
N PRO A 56 8.65 -3.60 -0.09
CA PRO A 56 9.76 -3.75 -1.04
C PRO A 56 9.80 -2.63 -2.08
N TYR A 57 8.65 -2.29 -2.66
CA TYR A 57 8.53 -1.26 -3.69
C TYR A 57 8.78 0.14 -3.14
N LEU A 58 8.28 0.43 -1.93
CA LEU A 58 8.49 1.72 -1.29
C LEU A 58 9.97 1.96 -0.95
N LYS A 59 10.67 0.91 -0.47
CA LYS A 59 12.11 0.99 -0.19
C LYS A 59 12.92 1.29 -1.46
N GLU A 60 12.57 0.66 -2.57
CA GLU A 60 13.22 0.89 -3.86
C GLU A 60 13.01 2.34 -4.36
N VAL A 61 11.77 2.84 -4.33
CA VAL A 61 11.46 4.22 -4.75
C VAL A 61 12.20 5.26 -3.90
N ILE A 62 12.21 5.08 -2.58
CA ILE A 62 12.94 5.98 -1.67
C ILE A 62 14.44 5.94 -1.94
N TRP A 63 14.99 4.75 -2.24
CA TRP A 63 16.40 4.59 -2.57
C TRP A 63 16.77 5.31 -3.86
N GLU A 64 16.00 5.11 -4.95
CA GLU A 64 16.19 5.82 -6.22
C GLU A 64 16.09 7.35 -6.05
N ARG A 65 15.14 7.83 -5.24
CA ARG A 65 15.00 9.26 -4.97
C ARG A 65 16.24 9.83 -4.30
N LYS A 66 16.74 9.15 -3.26
CA LYS A 66 17.97 9.56 -2.56
C LYS A 66 19.18 9.54 -3.46
N GLU A 67 19.32 8.52 -4.31
CA GLU A 67 20.42 8.44 -5.28
C GLU A 67 20.41 9.63 -6.25
N ARG A 68 19.24 10.03 -6.75
CA ARG A 68 19.10 11.22 -7.60
C ARG A 68 19.45 12.51 -6.85
N GLU A 69 18.97 12.67 -5.63
CA GLU A 69 19.27 13.83 -4.78
C GLU A 69 20.79 13.92 -4.52
N GLU A 70 21.47 12.81 -4.23
CA GLU A 70 22.91 12.75 -4.05
C GLU A 70 23.69 13.07 -5.33
N TRP A 71 23.19 12.64 -6.49
CA TRP A 71 23.80 12.94 -7.79
C TRP A 71 23.67 14.42 -8.16
N GLU A 72 22.51 15.06 -7.89
CA GLU A 72 22.28 16.47 -8.16
C GLU A 72 23.04 17.41 -7.22
N MET A 73 23.35 16.96 -6.01
CA MET A 73 24.18 17.72 -5.06
C MET A 73 25.68 17.69 -5.39
N LYS A 74 26.11 16.85 -6.33
CA LYS A 74 27.51 16.66 -6.71
C LYS A 74 27.89 17.48 -7.94
#